data_AF-Q849A4-F1
#
_entry.id   AF-Q849A4-F1
#
_cell.length_a   1.000
_cell.length_b   1.000
_cell.length_c   1.000
_cell.angle_alpha   90.00
_cell.angle_beta   90.00
_cell.angle_gamma   90.00
#
_symmetry.space_group_name_H-M   'P 1'
#
loop_
_entity.id
_entity.type
_entity.pdbx_description
1 polymer ?
#
loop_
_entity_poly.entity_id
_entity_poly.type
_entity_poly.pdbx_seq_one_letter_code
_entity_poly.pdbx_strand_id
1 'polypeptide(L)'
;QSIIDGGDGKRDISEVSAKLDVNAVHETAASAETAEPPASTQQASAEWNYDEFERTVIEEAEEQGFSRYEITVSLNENCMLKAVRVYMIFEKLNEAGEVAKTIPAAEVLETEDFGTDFQVCFLTKQPAEEIKELISGISEVEKVELSVGAPLKTAEKPQAPEPVKEVPAKTAEKQPKPQAKAEEQPKHHSGSKTIRV
;
A
#
# COMPACT_ATOMS: atom_id res chain seq x y z
N GLN A 1 -28.28 -29.41 42.21
CA GLN A 1 -28.00 -28.39 43.25
C GLN A 1 -26.64 -28.77 43.83
N SER A 2 -25.55 -28.00 43.81
CA SER A 2 -25.34 -26.56 43.73
C SER A 2 -23.96 -26.25 43.10
N ILE A 3 -23.88 -25.15 42.35
CA ILE A 3 -22.66 -24.52 41.83
C ILE A 3 -22.52 -23.14 42.48
N ILE A 4 -22.13 -23.05 43.76
CA ILE A 4 -21.96 -21.74 44.40
C ILE A 4 -20.94 -21.83 45.55
N ASP A 5 -19.65 -21.96 45.22
CA ASP A 5 -18.58 -21.64 46.17
C ASP A 5 -17.78 -20.48 45.57
N GLY A 6 -18.35 -19.29 45.72
CA GLY A 6 -17.71 -18.03 45.38
C GLY A 6 -16.78 -17.65 46.51
N GLY A 7 -15.47 -17.65 46.24
CA GLY A 7 -14.46 -17.18 47.18
C GLY A 7 -14.70 -15.73 47.60
N ASP A 8 -14.76 -15.50 48.91
CA ASP A 8 -14.84 -14.19 49.53
C ASP A 8 -13.44 -13.54 49.49
N GLY A 9 -13.12 -12.93 48.35
CA GLY A 9 -11.89 -12.18 48.12
C GLY A 9 -11.91 -10.81 48.81
N LYS A 10 -12.01 -10.78 50.16
CA LYS A 10 -11.79 -9.57 50.96
C LYS A 10 -10.31 -9.19 50.93
N ARG A 11 -9.87 -8.49 49.88
CA ARG A 11 -8.65 -7.69 49.94
C ARG A 11 -9.07 -6.22 50.08
N ASP A 12 -8.85 -5.69 51.27
CA ASP A 12 -9.02 -4.28 51.57
C ASP A 12 -8.03 -3.46 50.72
N ILE A 13 -8.55 -2.68 49.77
CA ILE A 13 -7.74 -1.81 48.89
C ILE A 13 -7.55 -0.40 49.46
N SER A 14 -8.00 -0.17 50.69
CA SER A 14 -7.96 1.11 51.40
C SER A 14 -6.54 1.68 51.59
N GLU A 15 -5.50 0.84 51.44
CA GLU A 15 -4.10 1.26 51.58
C GLU A 15 -3.48 1.78 50.26
N VAL A 16 -4.07 1.44 49.10
CA VAL A 16 -3.49 1.79 47.78
C VAL A 16 -3.97 3.16 47.28
N SER A 17 -5.08 3.69 47.79
CA SER A 17 -5.56 5.05 47.47
C SER A 17 -4.82 6.15 48.22
N ALA A 18 -4.13 5.84 49.32
CA ALA A 18 -3.44 6.84 50.15
C ALA A 18 -2.07 7.29 49.59
N LYS A 19 -1.58 6.66 48.51
CA LYS A 19 -0.26 6.97 47.92
C LYS A 19 -0.32 7.66 46.55
N LEU A 20 -1.51 8.08 46.12
CA LEU A 20 -1.73 8.71 44.81
C LEU A 20 -2.21 10.16 44.92
N ASP A 21 -1.67 10.92 45.87
CA ASP A 21 -1.97 12.35 46.00
C ASP A 21 -0.72 13.12 46.48
N VAL A 22 0.30 13.21 45.61
CA VAL A 22 1.43 14.13 45.80
C VAL A 22 1.95 14.62 44.43
N ASN A 23 1.21 15.51 43.78
CA ASN A 23 1.73 16.74 43.14
C ASN A 23 0.69 17.42 42.24
N ALA A 24 -0.29 18.05 42.88
CA ALA A 24 -0.84 19.34 42.49
C ALA A 24 -0.87 20.12 43.83
N VAL A 25 -0.41 21.35 43.98
CA VAL A 25 -0.38 22.49 43.06
C VAL A 25 0.50 23.59 43.70
N HIS A 26 0.89 24.57 42.89
CA HIS A 26 0.94 26.03 43.17
C HIS A 26 2.25 26.67 42.68
N GLU A 27 2.26 27.32 41.50
CA GLU A 27 2.03 28.77 41.27
C GLU A 27 3.18 29.63 41.85
N THR A 28 3.77 30.65 41.22
CA THR A 28 3.30 31.65 40.25
C THR A 28 4.57 32.37 39.73
N ALA A 29 4.64 32.84 38.48
CA ALA A 29 5.22 34.15 38.11
C ALA A 29 5.13 34.40 36.60
N ALA A 30 4.55 35.55 36.28
CA ALA A 30 4.38 36.09 34.95
C ALA A 30 5.71 36.41 34.24
N SER A 31 5.75 36.18 32.92
CA SER A 31 6.40 37.12 32.02
C SER A 31 5.71 37.05 30.65
N ALA A 32 5.19 38.19 30.22
CA ALA A 32 4.70 38.40 28.87
C ALA A 32 5.89 38.54 27.93
N GLU A 33 5.91 37.78 26.84
CA GLU A 33 6.57 38.20 25.62
C GLU A 33 5.85 37.61 24.41
N THR A 34 5.50 38.50 23.49
CA THR A 34 4.91 38.23 22.19
C THR A 34 6.00 37.72 21.25
N ALA A 35 5.88 36.49 20.73
CA ALA A 35 6.58 36.06 19.51
C ALA A 35 5.92 34.81 18.90
N GLU A 36 5.35 35.04 17.71
CA GLU A 36 5.20 34.17 16.53
C GLU A 36 4.63 32.73 16.63
N PRO A 37 3.83 32.32 15.62
CA PRO A 37 3.27 30.96 15.56
C PRO A 37 4.41 29.94 15.39
N PRO A 38 4.37 28.79 16.10
CA PRO A 38 5.35 27.75 15.88
C PRO A 38 5.23 27.26 14.44
N ALA A 39 6.38 27.30 13.79
CA ALA A 39 6.62 26.89 12.43
C ALA A 39 5.98 25.54 12.13
N SER A 40 5.42 25.49 10.91
CA SER A 40 5.10 24.29 10.13
C SER A 40 5.89 23.09 10.62
N THR A 41 5.18 22.10 11.16
CA THR A 41 5.69 20.75 11.39
C THR A 41 6.38 20.33 10.10
N GLN A 42 7.71 20.30 10.15
CA GLN A 42 8.52 19.76 9.07
C GLN A 42 8.19 18.27 9.07
N GLN A 43 7.20 17.88 8.26
CA GLN A 43 7.01 16.49 7.90
C GLN A 43 8.38 16.03 7.42
N ALA A 44 9.00 15.14 8.20
CA ALA A 44 10.06 14.32 7.69
C ALA A 44 9.42 13.49 6.59
N SER A 45 9.39 14.05 5.37
CA SER A 45 9.10 13.29 4.17
C SER A 45 10.20 12.25 4.12
N ALA A 46 9.89 11.06 4.63
CA ALA A 46 10.83 9.96 4.65
C ALA A 46 11.29 9.76 3.21
N GLU A 47 12.59 9.89 2.98
CA GLU A 47 13.14 9.65 1.66
C GLU A 47 12.94 8.18 1.33
N TRP A 48 12.10 7.91 0.34
CA TRP A 48 11.86 6.57 -0.14
C TRP A 48 13.12 6.03 -0.83
N ASN A 49 13.74 5.03 -0.19
CA ASN A 49 14.87 4.31 -0.72
C ASN A 49 14.41 2.93 -1.15
N TYR A 50 14.36 2.71 -2.46
CA TYR A 50 14.00 1.43 -3.06
C TYR A 50 15.25 0.66 -3.46
N ASP A 51 15.29 -0.62 -3.15
CA ASP A 51 16.30 -1.53 -3.68
C ASP A 51 16.07 -1.87 -5.16
N GLU A 52 16.98 -2.61 -5.78
CA GLU A 52 16.91 -2.93 -7.20
C GLU A 52 15.67 -3.76 -7.57
N PHE A 53 15.24 -4.67 -6.69
CA PHE A 53 14.07 -5.51 -6.93
C PHE A 53 12.79 -4.68 -6.80
N GLU A 54 12.66 -3.90 -5.72
CA GLU A 54 11.53 -2.99 -5.49
C GLU A 54 11.38 -1.99 -6.64
N ARG A 55 12.49 -1.42 -7.13
CA ARG A 55 12.48 -0.51 -8.29
C ARG A 55 11.98 -1.19 -9.55
N THR A 56 12.45 -2.40 -9.82
CA THR A 56 12.05 -3.16 -11.00
C THR A 56 10.54 -3.43 -10.97
N VAL A 57 10.01 -3.90 -9.83
CA VAL A 57 8.57 -4.14 -9.64
C VAL A 57 7.75 -2.87 -9.84
N ILE A 58 8.19 -1.74 -9.26
CA ILE A 58 7.51 -0.45 -9.40
C ILE A 58 7.51 0.02 -10.86
N GLU A 59 8.67 0.01 -11.53
CA GLU A 59 8.81 0.44 -12.92
C GLU A 59 7.92 -0.43 -13.84
N GLU A 60 7.93 -1.75 -13.69
CA GLU A 60 7.10 -2.66 -14.48
C GLU A 60 5.60 -2.42 -14.25
N ALA A 61 5.18 -2.11 -13.02
CA ALA A 61 3.79 -1.79 -12.71
C ALA A 61 3.36 -0.44 -13.32
N GLU A 62 4.21 0.59 -13.22
CA GLU A 62 3.96 1.90 -13.83
C GLU A 62 3.85 1.81 -15.36
N GLU A 63 4.70 1.00 -16.01
CA GLU A 63 4.60 0.69 -17.45
C GLU A 63 3.28 0.01 -17.83
N GLN A 64 2.69 -0.77 -16.92
CA GLN A 64 1.39 -1.42 -17.07
C GLN A 64 0.19 -0.52 -16.72
N GLY A 65 0.45 0.76 -16.43
CA GLY A 65 -0.54 1.77 -16.13
C GLY A 65 -1.04 1.77 -14.68
N PHE A 66 -0.28 1.19 -13.75
CA PHE A 66 -0.51 1.39 -12.32
C PHE A 66 0.07 2.74 -11.89
N SER A 67 -0.58 3.36 -10.91
CA SER A 67 -0.07 4.54 -10.20
C SER A 67 0.59 4.11 -8.91
N ARG A 68 1.74 4.72 -8.60
CA ARG A 68 2.43 4.57 -7.32
C ARG A 68 1.98 5.63 -6.34
N TYR A 69 1.47 5.18 -5.19
CA TYR A 69 1.16 6.01 -4.04
C TYR A 69 2.09 5.68 -2.88
N GLU A 70 2.59 6.73 -2.25
CA GLU A 70 3.33 6.69 -1.00
C GLU A 70 2.37 7.11 0.10
N ILE A 71 2.00 6.15 0.94
CA ILE A 71 0.94 6.32 1.94
C ILE A 71 1.59 6.32 3.32
N THR A 72 1.30 7.33 4.13
CA THR A 72 1.59 7.33 5.57
C THR A 72 0.31 7.12 6.33
N VAL A 73 0.28 6.11 7.19
CA VAL A 73 -0.87 5.77 8.04
C VAL A 73 -0.49 5.96 9.49
N SER A 74 -1.28 6.74 10.21
CA SER A 74 -1.16 6.94 11.65
C SER A 74 -2.30 6.21 12.35
N LEU A 75 -1.96 5.26 13.21
CA LEU A 75 -2.91 4.62 14.12
C LEU A 75 -3.13 5.51 15.34
N ASN A 76 -4.29 5.37 15.97
CA ASN A 76 -4.57 6.03 17.23
C ASN A 76 -3.56 5.59 18.32
N GLU A 77 -3.11 6.53 19.15
CA GLU A 77 -2.16 6.26 20.24
C GLU A 77 -2.64 5.19 21.23
N ASN A 78 -3.97 4.99 21.34
CA ASN A 78 -4.57 4.00 22.23
C ASN A 78 -4.89 2.66 21.55
N CYS A 79 -4.42 2.42 20.32
CA CYS A 79 -4.67 1.17 19.60
C CYS A 79 -3.95 0.01 20.30
N MET A 80 -4.72 -0.91 20.88
CA MET A 80 -4.19 -2.03 21.68
C MET A 80 -3.61 -3.16 20.84
N LEU A 81 -4.09 -3.34 19.60
CA LEU A 81 -3.74 -4.45 18.71
C LEU A 81 -3.33 -3.90 17.33
N LYS A 82 -2.18 -3.25 17.29
CA LYS A 82 -1.63 -2.58 16.10
C LYS A 82 -1.38 -3.57 14.97
N ALA A 83 -0.82 -4.75 15.23
CA ALA A 83 -0.56 -5.75 14.19
C ALA A 83 -1.86 -6.23 13.52
N VAL A 84 -2.92 -6.45 14.31
CA VAL A 84 -4.24 -6.82 13.78
C VAL A 84 -4.78 -5.70 12.90
N ARG A 85 -4.63 -4.45 13.34
CA ARG A 85 -5.09 -3.29 12.58
C ARG A 85 -4.31 -3.12 11.27
N VAL A 86 -2.99 -3.29 11.30
CA VAL A 86 -2.14 -3.29 10.10
C VAL A 86 -2.55 -4.41 9.14
N TYR A 87 -2.77 -5.62 9.63
CA TYR A 87 -3.25 -6.74 8.82
C TYR A 87 -4.56 -6.40 8.10
N MET A 88 -5.53 -5.81 8.80
CA MET A 88 -6.79 -5.36 8.18
C MET A 88 -6.58 -4.31 7.09
N ILE A 89 -5.64 -3.39 7.28
CA ILE A 89 -5.27 -2.38 6.29
C ILE A 89 -4.66 -3.06 5.05
N PHE A 90 -3.75 -4.02 5.23
CA PHE A 90 -3.14 -4.77 4.13
C PHE A 90 -4.14 -5.63 3.37
N GLU A 91 -5.08 -6.28 4.05
CA GLU A 91 -6.17 -7.01 3.39
C GLU A 91 -6.96 -6.08 2.46
N LYS A 92 -7.35 -4.89 2.95
CA LYS A 92 -8.07 -3.90 2.14
C LYS A 92 -7.23 -3.39 0.98
N LEU A 93 -5.96 -3.09 1.19
CA LEU A 93 -5.05 -2.66 0.13
C LEU A 93 -4.85 -3.74 -0.93
N ASN A 94 -4.69 -5.00 -0.53
CA ASN A 94 -4.50 -6.14 -1.45
C ASN A 94 -5.76 -6.44 -2.29
N GLU A 95 -6.95 -6.10 -1.80
CA GLU A 95 -8.17 -6.13 -2.62
C GLU A 95 -8.16 -5.07 -3.73
N ALA A 96 -7.43 -3.96 -3.54
CA ALA A 96 -7.42 -2.79 -4.40
C ALA A 96 -6.15 -2.62 -5.27
N GLY A 97 -5.10 -3.40 -5.02
CA GLY A 97 -3.80 -3.25 -5.66
C GLY A 97 -2.72 -4.10 -5.01
N GLU A 98 -1.47 -3.63 -5.07
CA GLU A 98 -0.30 -4.36 -4.60
C GLU A 98 0.59 -3.50 -3.70
N VAL A 99 1.06 -4.06 -2.58
CA VAL A 99 2.01 -3.41 -1.67
C VAL A 99 3.43 -3.75 -2.12
N ALA A 100 4.17 -2.74 -2.60
CA ALA A 100 5.54 -2.93 -3.08
C ALA A 100 6.60 -2.80 -1.98
N LYS A 101 6.35 -1.95 -0.97
CA LYS A 101 7.27 -1.71 0.15
C LYS A 101 6.51 -1.22 1.38
N THR A 102 7.03 -1.53 2.56
CA THR A 102 6.56 -0.98 3.84
C THR A 102 7.72 -0.41 4.64
N ILE A 103 7.46 0.65 5.41
CA ILE A 103 8.42 1.25 6.34
C ILE A 103 7.73 1.48 7.69
N PRO A 104 8.13 0.79 8.77
CA PRO A 104 9.11 -0.30 8.80
C PRO A 104 8.64 -1.53 7.99
N ALA A 105 9.54 -2.51 7.81
CA ALA A 105 9.26 -3.72 7.05
C ALA A 105 8.05 -4.49 7.62
N ALA A 106 7.36 -5.24 6.76
CA ALA A 106 6.14 -5.97 7.13
C ALA A 106 6.33 -6.86 8.36
N GLU A 107 7.45 -7.58 8.46
CA GLU A 107 7.78 -8.44 9.61
C GLU A 107 7.81 -7.67 10.95
N VAL A 108 8.26 -6.42 10.92
CA VAL A 108 8.29 -5.52 12.08
C VAL A 108 6.89 -5.03 12.44
N LEU A 109 6.06 -4.74 11.42
CA LEU A 109 4.67 -4.35 11.63
C LEU A 109 3.84 -5.50 12.21
N GLU A 110 4.08 -6.74 11.77
CA GLU A 110 3.42 -7.95 12.26
C GLU A 110 3.77 -8.28 13.71
N THR A 111 4.95 -7.87 14.17
CA THR A 111 5.42 -8.06 15.56
C THR A 111 5.15 -6.87 16.47
N GLU A 112 4.48 -5.83 15.96
CA GLU A 112 4.11 -4.60 16.68
C GLU A 112 5.31 -3.76 17.17
N ASP A 113 6.51 -3.99 16.63
CA ASP A 113 7.74 -3.29 17.00
C ASP A 113 7.90 -1.96 16.24
N PHE A 114 6.87 -1.11 16.34
CA PHE A 114 6.85 0.23 15.76
C PHE A 114 6.03 1.19 16.63
N GLY A 115 6.07 2.49 16.31
CA GLY A 115 5.26 3.50 16.97
C GLY A 115 3.76 3.41 16.60
N THR A 116 3.21 4.54 16.18
CA THR A 116 1.84 4.68 15.66
C THR A 116 1.80 4.79 14.14
N ASP A 117 2.90 5.23 13.54
CA ASP A 117 3.00 5.54 12.13
C ASP A 117 3.74 4.46 11.36
N PHE A 118 3.24 4.16 10.17
CA PHE A 118 3.94 3.35 9.19
C PHE A 118 3.62 3.84 7.78
N GLN A 119 4.47 3.46 6.84
CA GLN A 119 4.35 3.86 5.45
C GLN A 119 4.23 2.66 4.53
N VAL A 120 3.52 2.86 3.43
CA VAL A 120 3.24 1.84 2.41
C VAL A 120 3.45 2.43 1.03
N CYS A 121 4.32 1.81 0.23
CA CYS A 121 4.39 2.06 -1.21
C CYS A 121 3.37 1.13 -1.87
N PHE A 122 2.33 1.72 -2.45
CA PHE A 122 1.17 1.01 -2.96
C PHE A 122 1.00 1.26 -4.46
N LEU A 123 0.74 0.20 -5.22
CA LEU A 123 0.58 0.22 -6.67
C LEU A 123 -0.88 -0.11 -6.99
N THR A 124 -1.60 0.79 -7.66
CA THR A 124 -3.01 0.55 -8.02
C THR A 124 -3.42 1.32 -9.28
N LYS A 125 -4.51 0.88 -9.91
CA LYS A 125 -5.20 1.61 -10.98
C LYS A 125 -6.32 2.51 -10.47
N GLN A 126 -6.63 2.45 -9.17
CA GLN A 126 -7.67 3.25 -8.54
C GLN A 126 -7.16 4.67 -8.23
N PRO A 127 -8.04 5.68 -8.21
CA PRO A 127 -7.65 7.04 -7.86
C PRO A 127 -7.28 7.15 -6.37
N ALA A 128 -6.42 8.12 -6.05
CA ALA A 128 -5.93 8.36 -4.70
C ALA A 128 -7.03 8.57 -3.65
N GLU A 129 -8.14 9.21 -4.04
CA GLU A 129 -9.27 9.47 -3.14
C GLU A 129 -9.94 8.16 -2.67
N GLU A 130 -10.17 7.21 -3.58
CA GLU A 130 -10.74 5.90 -3.24
C GLU A 130 -9.84 5.13 -2.27
N ILE A 131 -8.51 5.17 -2.49
CA ILE A 131 -7.55 4.52 -1.58
C ILE A 131 -7.52 5.18 -0.21
N LYS A 132 -7.58 6.50 -0.17
CA LYS A 132 -7.63 7.24 1.09
C LYS A 132 -8.89 6.91 1.88
N GLU A 133 -10.05 6.89 1.23
CA GLU A 133 -11.33 6.53 1.87
C GLU A 133 -11.32 5.08 2.36
N LEU A 134 -10.78 4.16 1.55
CA LEU A 134 -10.64 2.75 1.89
C LEU A 134 -9.89 2.54 3.22
N ILE A 135 -8.74 3.20 3.38
CA ILE A 135 -7.92 3.08 4.60
C ILE A 135 -8.57 3.86 5.76
N SER A 136 -9.11 5.06 5.49
CA SER A 136 -9.72 5.90 6.53
C SER A 136 -11.01 5.30 7.11
N GLY A 137 -11.69 4.40 6.37
CA GLY A 137 -12.87 3.68 6.84
C GLY A 137 -12.58 2.61 7.90
N ILE A 138 -11.30 2.27 8.12
CA ILE A 138 -10.87 1.31 9.12
C ILE A 138 -10.81 2.03 10.47
N SER A 139 -11.52 1.53 11.49
CA SER A 139 -11.52 2.15 12.82
C SER A 139 -10.08 2.27 13.40
N GLU A 140 -9.84 3.14 14.37
CA GLU A 140 -8.50 3.36 14.98
C GLU A 140 -7.39 3.81 14.00
N VAL A 141 -7.67 4.00 12.72
CA VAL A 141 -6.85 4.83 11.84
C VAL A 141 -7.17 6.29 12.15
N GLU A 142 -6.18 7.04 12.59
CA GLU A 142 -6.32 8.44 12.96
C GLU A 142 -6.09 9.37 11.77
N LYS A 143 -5.07 9.06 10.96
CA LYS A 143 -4.68 9.90 9.82
C LYS A 143 -4.17 9.05 8.66
N VAL A 144 -4.50 9.47 7.45
CA VAL A 144 -3.97 8.92 6.20
C VAL A 144 -3.49 10.07 5.32
N GLU A 145 -2.20 10.05 4.99
CA GLU A 145 -1.56 10.98 4.06
C GLU A 145 -1.09 10.19 2.84
N LEU A 146 -1.36 10.72 1.64
CA LEU A 146 -1.06 10.04 0.40
C LEU A 146 -0.42 11.04 -0.57
N SER A 147 0.74 10.67 -1.10
CA SER A 147 1.43 11.37 -2.19
C SER A 147 1.64 10.46 -3.39
N VAL A 148 1.68 11.04 -4.58
CA VAL A 148 2.12 10.31 -5.78
C VAL A 148 3.64 10.17 -5.73
N GLY A 149 4.14 8.96 -6.01
CA GLY A 149 5.57 8.70 -6.01
C GLY A 149 6.33 9.58 -7.00
N ALA A 150 7.48 10.10 -6.59
CA ALA A 150 8.37 10.81 -7.50
C ALA A 150 8.94 9.85 -8.56
N PRO A 151 9.22 10.32 -9.80
CA PRO A 151 9.78 9.49 -10.85
C PRO A 151 11.05 8.79 -10.37
N LEU A 152 11.07 7.46 -10.49
CA LEU A 152 12.30 6.70 -10.27
C LEU A 152 13.27 7.09 -11.39
N LYS A 153 14.41 7.69 -11.04
CA LYS A 153 15.43 8.03 -12.03
C LYS A 153 15.95 6.73 -12.64
N THR A 154 15.50 6.42 -13.84
CA THR A 154 15.98 5.29 -14.64
C THR A 154 17.45 5.56 -15.02
N ALA A 155 18.36 4.70 -14.59
CA ALA A 155 19.62 4.53 -15.30
C ALA A 155 19.26 3.85 -16.63
N GLU A 156 19.55 4.49 -17.76
CA GLU A 156 19.26 4.01 -19.12
C GLU A 156 19.39 2.48 -19.24
N LYS A 157 18.26 1.79 -19.42
CA LYS A 157 18.24 0.39 -19.85
C LYS A 157 18.66 0.38 -21.33
N PRO A 158 19.71 -0.37 -21.74
CA PRO A 158 20.04 -0.54 -23.15
C PRO A 158 18.83 -1.10 -23.90
N GLN A 159 18.32 -0.34 -24.87
CA GLN A 159 17.34 -0.86 -25.82
C GLN A 159 17.89 -2.12 -26.47
N ALA A 160 17.22 -3.25 -26.21
CA ALA A 160 17.35 -4.43 -27.05
C ALA A 160 16.91 -4.04 -28.47
N PRO A 161 17.72 -4.32 -29.51
CA PRO A 161 17.43 -3.88 -30.87
C PRO A 161 16.17 -4.56 -31.39
N GLU A 162 15.16 -3.77 -31.75
CA GLU A 162 14.02 -4.25 -32.52
C GLU A 162 14.51 -4.82 -33.87
N PRO A 163 13.98 -5.97 -34.34
CA PRO A 163 14.32 -6.50 -35.64
C PRO A 163 13.77 -5.58 -36.74
N VAL A 164 14.69 -5.05 -37.55
CA VAL A 164 14.42 -4.24 -38.73
C VAL A 164 13.47 -5.00 -39.67
N LYS A 165 12.20 -4.59 -39.71
CA LYS A 165 11.27 -4.93 -40.79
C LYS A 165 11.71 -4.17 -42.03
N GLU A 166 12.26 -4.89 -43.01
CA GLU A 166 12.41 -4.43 -44.39
C GLU A 166 11.06 -3.95 -44.94
N VAL A 167 11.05 -2.72 -45.44
CA VAL A 167 9.93 -2.11 -46.16
C VAL A 167 10.25 -2.18 -47.67
N PRO A 168 9.30 -2.58 -48.53
CA PRO A 168 9.55 -3.01 -49.90
C PRO A 168 9.72 -1.85 -50.90
N ALA A 169 10.64 -2.02 -51.86
CA ALA A 169 10.79 -1.15 -53.02
C ALA A 169 9.82 -1.54 -54.15
N LYS A 170 9.09 -0.54 -54.63
CA LYS A 170 8.10 -0.57 -55.73
C LYS A 170 8.72 -0.02 -57.02
N THR A 171 8.48 -0.67 -58.17
CA THR A 171 8.28 -0.13 -59.56
C THR A 171 8.39 -1.30 -60.55
N ALA A 172 7.28 -1.89 -61.00
CA ALA A 172 6.47 -1.57 -62.20
C ALA A 172 6.99 -2.24 -63.49
N GLU A 173 6.24 -3.24 -63.99
CA GLU A 173 6.06 -3.54 -65.41
C GLU A 173 4.80 -4.40 -65.64
N LYS A 174 4.32 -4.44 -66.88
CA LYS A 174 2.91 -4.37 -67.31
C LYS A 174 2.47 -5.62 -68.12
N GLN A 175 1.35 -6.25 -67.71
CA GLN A 175 0.36 -7.05 -68.49
C GLN A 175 0.78 -8.41 -69.15
N PRO A 176 -0.16 -9.32 -69.58
CA PRO A 176 -1.52 -9.66 -69.06
C PRO A 176 -1.93 -11.18 -69.12
N LYS A 177 -2.97 -11.56 -68.32
CA LYS A 177 -4.02 -12.63 -68.50
C LYS A 177 -3.62 -14.14 -68.54
N PRO A 178 -4.56 -15.12 -68.42
CA PRO A 178 -5.70 -15.32 -67.49
C PRO A 178 -5.83 -16.81 -67.00
N GLN A 179 -6.47 -17.11 -65.85
CA GLN A 179 -7.36 -18.28 -65.72
C GLN A 179 -8.12 -18.36 -64.39
N ALA A 180 -9.32 -18.93 -64.50
CA ALA A 180 -10.37 -19.07 -63.50
C ALA A 180 -10.31 -20.41 -62.73
N LYS A 181 -11.22 -20.56 -61.75
CA LYS A 181 -11.75 -21.77 -61.05
C LYS A 181 -11.35 -21.81 -59.55
N ALA A 182 -12.23 -21.52 -58.59
CA ALA A 182 -13.47 -22.17 -58.08
C ALA A 182 -13.22 -23.12 -56.89
N GLU A 183 -14.08 -23.00 -55.86
CA GLU A 183 -14.38 -23.95 -54.74
C GLU A 183 -13.26 -24.25 -53.72
N GLU A 184 -13.45 -24.53 -52.42
CA GLU A 184 -14.56 -24.55 -51.45
C GLU A 184 -13.91 -24.69 -50.02
N GLN A 185 -14.68 -24.49 -48.95
CA GLN A 185 -14.30 -24.42 -47.50
C GLN A 185 -13.91 -25.81 -46.88
N PRO A 186 -13.85 -26.06 -45.54
CA PRO A 186 -13.83 -25.21 -44.33
C PRO A 186 -12.79 -25.64 -43.24
N LYS A 187 -12.79 -24.90 -42.12
CA LYS A 187 -12.15 -25.22 -40.83
C LYS A 187 -12.98 -26.21 -39.99
N HIS A 188 -12.29 -26.97 -39.12
CA HIS A 188 -12.53 -27.09 -37.66
C HIS A 188 -12.69 -28.50 -37.06
N HIS A 189 -12.02 -28.64 -35.91
CA HIS A 189 -12.24 -29.55 -34.77
C HIS A 189 -11.80 -31.01 -34.82
N SER A 190 -10.66 -31.28 -34.15
CA SER A 190 -10.30 -32.59 -33.62
C SER A 190 -10.64 -32.63 -32.12
N GLY A 191 -11.40 -33.65 -31.70
CA GLY A 191 -11.66 -34.03 -30.30
C GLY A 191 -10.39 -34.50 -29.58
N SER A 192 -10.39 -34.99 -28.34
CA SER A 192 -11.41 -35.60 -27.47
C SER A 192 -10.74 -35.86 -26.09
N LYS A 193 -11.55 -36.08 -25.02
CA LYS A 193 -11.38 -37.10 -23.93
C LYS A 193 -12.16 -36.68 -22.66
N THR A 194 -13.37 -37.23 -22.45
CA THR A 194 -13.78 -38.35 -21.56
C THR A 194 -13.83 -38.05 -20.05
N ILE A 195 -15.06 -38.00 -19.53
CA ILE A 195 -15.46 -38.07 -18.11
C ILE A 195 -15.76 -39.53 -17.76
N ARG A 196 -15.30 -40.01 -16.59
CA ARG A 196 -15.68 -41.31 -16.01
C ARG A 196 -16.70 -41.09 -14.88
N VAL A 197 -17.67 -41.99 -14.84
CA VAL A 197 -18.63 -42.22 -13.74
C VAL A 197 -17.96 -43.08 -12.67
#